data_AF-A0A662ALW9-F1
#
_entry.id   AF-A0A662ALW9-F1
#
_cell.length_a   1.000
_cell.length_b   1.000
_cell.length_c   1.000
_cell.angle_alpha   90.00
_cell.angle_beta   90.00
_cell.angle_gamma   90.00
#
_symmetry.space_group_name_H-M   'P 1'
#
loop_
_entity.id
_entity.type
_entity.pdbx_description
1 polymer ?
#
loop_
_entity_poly.entity_id
_entity_poly.type
_entity_poly.pdbx_seq_one_letter_code
_entity_poly.pdbx_strand_id
1 'polypeptide(L)'
;MINGSIVFIINEQKSKVSELIKVSKVKNILTVADNIDNFCENGGMINIKTNNGRSHFEINYQEIQNQEIEISSKLLALAKIL
;
A
#
# COMPACT_ATOMS: atom_id res chain seq x y z
N MET A 1 -8.44 -2.74 -22.13
CA MET A 1 -7.19 -2.13 -21.62
C MET A 1 -7.27 -2.17 -20.11
N ILE A 2 -6.25 -2.72 -19.43
CA ILE A 2 -6.15 -2.64 -17.97
C ILE A 2 -5.17 -1.49 -17.70
N ASN A 3 -5.70 -0.32 -17.34
CA ASN A 3 -4.88 0.83 -16.94
C ASN A 3 -4.71 0.77 -15.42
N GLY A 4 -3.58 0.24 -14.94
CA GLY A 4 -3.23 0.27 -13.53
C GLY A 4 -2.48 1.56 -13.20
N SER A 5 -2.90 2.26 -12.15
CA SER A 5 -2.18 3.43 -11.62
C SER A 5 -1.64 3.11 -10.23
N ILE A 6 -0.37 3.45 -10.00
CA ILE A 6 0.30 3.27 -8.71
C ILE A 6 0.75 4.63 -8.22
N VAL A 7 0.51 4.91 -6.94
CA VAL A 7 1.12 6.04 -6.24
C VAL A 7 2.11 5.49 -5.23
N PHE A 8 3.37 5.88 -5.40
CA PHE A 8 4.45 5.56 -4.49
C PHE A 8 4.71 6.74 -3.54
N ILE A 9 4.65 6.48 -2.23
CA ILE A 9 4.73 7.49 -1.18
C ILE A 9 5.99 7.28 -0.36
N ILE A 10 6.87 8.28 -0.37
CA ILE A 10 8.10 8.27 0.43
C ILE A 10 7.87 8.99 1.76
N ASN A 11 8.67 8.65 2.76
CA ASN A 11 8.52 9.10 4.15
C ASN A 11 8.51 10.64 4.29
N GLU A 12 9.22 11.36 3.42
CA GLU A 12 9.27 12.82 3.35
C GLU A 12 7.88 13.46 3.07
N GLN A 13 6.92 12.67 2.62
CA GLN A 13 5.54 13.08 2.31
C GLN A 13 4.54 12.67 3.39
N LYS A 14 5.00 12.26 4.59
CA LYS A 14 4.13 11.80 5.71
C LYS A 14 2.94 12.72 6.00
N SER A 15 3.12 14.04 5.91
CA SER A 15 2.05 15.03 6.14
C SER A 15 0.89 14.97 5.13
N LYS A 16 1.12 14.41 3.93
CA LYS A 16 0.13 14.29 2.85
C LYS A 16 -0.45 12.88 2.71
N VAL A 17 0.07 11.91 3.46
CA VAL A 17 -0.33 10.49 3.37
C VAL A 17 -1.85 10.31 3.48
N SER A 18 -2.49 10.94 4.47
CA SER A 18 -3.93 10.82 4.67
C SER A 18 -4.74 11.35 3.48
N GLU A 19 -4.29 12.44 2.86
CA GLU A 19 -4.93 13.02 1.67
C GLU A 19 -4.75 12.12 0.45
N LEU A 20 -3.54 11.59 0.23
CA LEU A 20 -3.24 10.67 -0.87
C LEU A 20 -4.05 9.38 -0.76
N ILE A 21 -4.19 8.82 0.45
CA ILE A 21 -5.03 7.64 0.70
C ILE A 21 -6.49 7.95 0.34
N LYS A 22 -7.03 9.11 0.74
CA LYS A 22 -8.41 9.50 0.39
C LYS A 22 -8.62 9.60 -1.12
N VAL A 23 -7.67 10.20 -1.84
CA VAL A 23 -7.75 10.32 -3.31
C VAL A 23 -7.66 8.93 -3.99
N SER A 24 -6.83 8.03 -3.46
CA SER A 24 -6.64 6.71 -4.06
C SER A 24 -7.93 5.88 -4.13
N LYS A 25 -8.78 5.99 -3.09
CA LYS A 25 -10.07 5.31 -2.96
C LYS A 25 -11.06 5.65 -4.08
N VAL A 26 -10.94 6.82 -4.70
CA VAL A 26 -11.85 7.29 -5.77
C VAL A 26 -11.40 6.81 -7.14
N LYS A 27 -10.10 6.55 -7.34
CA LYS A 27 -9.50 6.40 -8.67
C LYS A 27 -8.97 5.00 -8.98
N ASN A 28 -9.27 4.02 -8.13
CA ASN A 28 -8.73 2.65 -8.23
C ASN A 28 -7.20 2.66 -8.39
N ILE A 29 -6.53 3.34 -7.45
CA ILE A 29 -5.07 3.54 -7.45
C ILE A 29 -4.47 2.69 -6.34
N LEU A 30 -3.52 1.83 -6.70
CA LEU A 30 -2.72 1.09 -5.72
C LEU A 30 -1.78 2.05 -4.99
N THR A 31 -1.88 2.12 -3.67
CA THR A 31 -0.97 2.92 -2.85
C THR A 31 0.15 2.05 -2.30
N VAL A 32 1.38 2.48 -2.52
CA VAL A 32 2.59 1.82 -2.04
C VAL A 32 3.40 2.83 -1.25
N ALA A 33 3.79 2.51 -0.02
CA ALA A 33 4.65 3.35 0.80
C ALA A 33 6.03 2.74 1.04
N ASP A 34 7.03 3.59 1.23
CA ASP A 34 8.36 3.20 1.70
C ASP A 34 8.55 3.57 3.17
N ASN A 35 8.58 2.54 4.00
CA ASN A 35 8.90 2.59 5.42
C ASN A 35 8.07 3.58 6.24
N ILE A 36 6.79 3.79 5.91
CA ILE A 36 5.90 4.69 6.65
C ILE A 36 5.21 3.92 7.77
N ASP A 37 5.33 4.40 9.00
CA ASP A 37 4.73 3.72 10.16
C ASP A 37 3.20 3.74 10.09
N ASN A 38 2.59 2.61 10.45
CA ASN A 38 1.13 2.43 10.51
C ASN A 38 0.42 2.73 9.17
N PHE A 39 1.14 2.70 8.03
CA PHE A 39 0.57 3.08 6.73
C PHE A 39 -0.63 2.22 6.34
N CYS A 40 -0.46 0.90 6.41
CA CYS A 40 -1.52 -0.06 6.09
C CYS A 40 -2.70 0.03 7.08
N GLU A 41 -2.43 0.23 8.37
CA GLU A 41 -3.46 0.42 9.40
C GLU A 41 -4.28 1.70 9.19
N ASN A 42 -3.66 2.74 8.62
CA ASN A 42 -4.32 4.02 8.30
C ASN A 42 -5.02 4.03 6.93
N GLY A 43 -5.20 2.86 6.30
CA GLY A 43 -5.93 2.71 5.03
C GLY A 43 -5.06 2.80 3.77
N GLY A 44 -3.74 2.80 3.90
CA GLY A 44 -2.83 2.50 2.78
C GLY A 44 -2.87 1.01 2.42
N MET A 45 -2.43 0.64 1.22
CA MET A 45 -2.55 -0.76 0.75
C MET A 45 -1.30 -1.59 0.96
N ILE A 46 -0.15 -1.13 0.46
CA ILE A 46 1.12 -1.86 0.56
C ILE A 46 2.16 -0.96 1.21
N ASN A 47 2.89 -1.49 2.18
CA ASN A 47 4.03 -0.83 2.79
C ASN A 47 5.28 -1.70 2.65
N ILE A 48 6.33 -1.14 2.08
CA ILE A 48 7.63 -1.78 2.02
C ILE A 48 8.37 -1.36 3.28
N LYS A 49 8.53 -2.27 4.22
CA LYS A 49 9.30 -2.04 5.44
C LYS A 49 10.67 -2.67 5.26
N THR A 50 11.72 -1.92 5.57
CA THR A 50 13.09 -2.45 5.59
C THR A 50 13.57 -2.51 7.03
N ASN A 51 13.86 -3.72 7.51
CA ASN A 51 14.42 -3.94 8.84
C ASN A 51 15.67 -4.81 8.71
N ASN A 52 16.79 -4.39 9.31
CA ASN A 52 18.07 -5.10 9.27
C ASN A 52 18.53 -5.48 7.85
N GLY A 53 18.30 -4.58 6.88
CA GLY A 53 18.68 -4.78 5.47
C GLY A 53 17.81 -5.79 4.71
N ARG A 54 16.71 -6.28 5.30
CA ARG A 54 15.73 -7.14 4.64
C ARG A 54 14.42 -6.39 4.46
N SER A 55 13.94 -6.33 3.23
CA SER A 55 12.62 -5.78 2.94
C SER A 55 11.55 -6.84 3.20
N HIS A 56 10.47 -6.43 3.85
CA HIS A 56 9.23 -7.19 3.98
C HIS A 56 8.05 -6.30 3.58
N PHE A 57 6.95 -6.95 3.18
CA PHE A 57 5.73 -6.25 2.81
C PHE A 57 4.74 -6.32 3.97
N GLU A 58 4.11 -5.19 4.25
CA GLU A 58 2.84 -5.17 4.97
C GLU A 58 1.73 -4.89 3.96
N ILE A 59 0.61 -5.60 4.08
CA ILE A 59 -0.52 -5.48 3.15
C ILE A 59 -1.81 -5.32 3.94
N ASN A 60 -2.53 -4.23 3.70
CA ASN A 60 -3.93 -4.11 4.09
C ASN A 60 -4.79 -4.80 3.03
N TYR A 61 -5.06 -6.08 3.24
CA TYR A 61 -5.77 -6.89 2.23
C TYR A 61 -7.22 -6.44 2.08
N GLN A 62 -7.85 -5.99 3.18
CA GLN A 62 -9.24 -5.51 3.15
C GLN A 62 -9.39 -4.29 2.24
N GLU A 63 -8.47 -3.31 2.31
CA GLU A 63 -8.53 -2.13 1.46
C GLU A 63 -8.34 -2.46 -0.02
N ILE A 64 -7.43 -3.39 -0.34
CA ILE A 64 -7.20 -3.87 -1.71
C ILE A 64 -8.47 -4.54 -2.27
N GLN A 65 -9.13 -5.38 -1.47
CA GLN A 65 -10.39 -6.01 -1.86
C GLN A 65 -11.51 -4.98 -2.06
N ASN A 66 -11.61 -3.97 -1.19
CA ASN A 66 -12.61 -2.91 -1.29
C ASN A 66 -12.46 -2.06 -2.57
N GLN A 67 -11.26 -1.99 -3.14
CA GLN A 67 -10.99 -1.27 -4.39
C GLN A 67 -10.98 -2.18 -5.62
N GLU A 68 -11.35 -3.46 -5.47
CA GLU A 68 -11.39 -4.45 -6.55
C GLU A 68 -10.04 -4.60 -7.27
N ILE A 69 -8.94 -4.38 -6.57
CA ILE A 69 -7.59 -4.57 -7.09
C ILE A 69 -7.21 -6.04 -6.92
N GLU A 70 -6.89 -6.70 -8.03
CA GLU A 70 -6.38 -8.07 -7.99
C GLU A 70 -4.90 -8.09 -7.60
N ILE A 71 -4.55 -8.92 -6.61
CA ILE A 71 -3.18 -9.10 -6.15
C ILE A 71 -2.76 -10.57 -6.26
N SER A 72 -1.54 -10.80 -6.71
CA SER A 72 -0.99 -12.15 -6.84
C SER A 72 -0.91 -12.84 -5.48
N SER A 73 -1.40 -14.07 -5.39
CA SER A 73 -1.26 -14.91 -4.20
C SER A 73 0.22 -15.15 -3.80
N LYS A 74 1.15 -15.06 -4.76
CA LYS A 74 2.59 -15.12 -4.48
C LYS A 74 3.08 -13.94 -3.64
N LEU A 75 2.52 -12.75 -3.85
CA LEU A 75 2.86 -11.56 -3.05
C LEU A 75 2.27 -11.66 -1.65
N LEU A 76 1.03 -12.15 -1.52
CA LEU A 76 0.39 -12.41 -0.23
C LEU A 76 1.20 -13.39 0.63
N ALA A 77 1.78 -14.43 0.01
CA ALA A 77 2.63 -15.41 0.70
C ALA A 77 3.92 -14.80 1.29
N LEU A 78 4.36 -13.64 0.79
CA LEU A 78 5.56 -12.93 1.26
C LEU A 78 5.24 -11.81 2.25
N ALA A 79 3.96 -11.48 2.45
CA ALA A 79 3.52 -10.30 3.17
C ALA A 79 3.02 -10.62 4.59
N LYS A 80 3.19 -9.65 5.48
CA LYS A 80 2.40 -9.57 6.71
C LYS A 80 1.05 -8.93 6.36
N ILE A 81 -0.02 -9.69 6.50
CA ILE A 81 -1.38 -9.18 6.30
C ILE A 81 -1.83 -8.46 7.57
N LEU A 82 -2.34 -7.23 7.41
CA LEU A 82 -2.84 -6.35 8.46
C LEU A 82 -4.33 -6.05 8.25
#